data_AF-A0ABD5S529-F1
#
_entry.id   AF-A0ABD5S529-F1
#
_cell.length_a   1.000
_cell.length_b   1.000
_cell.length_c   1.000
_cell.angle_alpha   90.00
_cell.angle_beta   90.00
_cell.angle_gamma   90.00
#
_symmetry.space_group_name_H-M   'P 1'
#
loop_
_entity.id
_entity.type
_entity.pdbx_description
1 polymer ?
#
loop_
_entity_poly.entity_id
_entity_poly.type
_entity_poly.pdbx_seq_one_letter_code
_entity_poly.pdbx_strand_id
1 'polypeptide(L)'
;AAGFADTREGVRDALGATFYAHQTPEDDLSGIVHAVVAELADMGMVEVDPREGDVDRVAATPLGSQVSKQYVTPETGVRIVEGLRATAEMDPGDVTELTILEVVCDAPDMQDTYLGNRERADMYQFATRHAAELTTAMGETDEFERWLESVKTARILYEWTEGADVETLVERYRIGPGDLESRVERVEWLLGAADALADL
;
A
#
# COMPACT_ATOMS: atom_id res chain seq x y z
N ALA A 1 2.27 18.22 3.15
CA ALA A 1 0.79 18.11 3.31
C ALA A 1 0.27 18.91 4.51
N ALA A 2 0.80 18.71 5.74
CA ALA A 2 0.26 19.35 6.94
C ALA A 2 0.82 20.76 7.26
N GLY A 3 1.78 21.27 6.48
CA GLY A 3 2.25 22.66 6.55
C GLY A 3 3.21 23.00 7.70
N PHE A 4 3.77 21.99 8.38
CA PHE A 4 4.69 22.20 9.51
C PHE A 4 6.11 22.61 9.10
N ALA A 5 6.55 22.23 7.89
CA ALA A 5 7.86 22.56 7.36
C ALA A 5 7.82 22.61 5.83
N ASP A 6 8.60 23.51 5.24
CA ASP A 6 8.76 23.71 3.79
C ASP A 6 10.23 23.63 3.34
N THR A 7 11.12 23.23 4.25
CA THR A 7 12.56 23.07 4.05
C THR A 7 13.07 21.85 4.80
N ARG A 8 14.20 21.28 4.36
CA ARG A 8 14.87 20.17 5.08
C ARG A 8 15.25 20.54 6.50
N GLU A 9 15.75 21.76 6.71
CA GLU A 9 16.07 22.30 8.04
C GLU A 9 14.82 22.43 8.90
N GLY A 10 13.71 22.95 8.37
CA GLY A 10 12.45 23.02 9.11
C GLY A 10 11.91 21.64 9.51
N VAL A 11 12.07 20.61 8.66
CA VAL A 11 11.72 19.23 9.01
C VAL A 11 12.61 18.72 10.15
N ARG A 12 13.92 18.97 10.08
CA ARG A 12 14.87 18.62 11.14
C ARG A 12 14.48 19.30 12.46
N ASP A 13 14.20 20.59 12.46
CA ASP A 13 13.84 21.35 13.65
C ASP A 13 12.57 20.81 14.30
N ALA A 14 11.56 20.49 13.49
CA ALA A 14 10.33 19.86 13.97
C ALA A 14 10.61 18.49 14.61
N LEU A 15 11.48 17.68 14.00
CA LEU A 15 11.87 16.37 14.54
C LEU A 15 12.81 16.48 15.74
N GLY A 16 13.59 17.55 15.87
CA GLY A 16 14.47 17.84 17.00
C GLY A 16 13.71 18.03 18.32
N ALA A 17 12.43 18.40 18.24
CA ALA A 17 11.55 18.49 19.41
C ALA A 17 10.93 17.13 19.83
N THR A 18 11.25 16.04 19.15
CA THR A 18 10.67 14.71 19.45
C THR A 18 11.38 14.01 20.59
N PHE A 19 10.71 13.01 21.18
CA PHE A 19 11.31 12.16 22.20
C PHE A 19 12.52 11.37 21.67
N TYR A 20 12.51 10.99 20.38
CA TYR A 20 13.62 10.30 19.74
C TYR A 20 14.89 11.16 19.72
N ALA A 21 14.77 12.42 19.29
CA ALA A 21 15.87 13.38 19.29
C ALA A 21 16.38 13.69 20.70
N HIS A 22 15.53 13.65 21.73
CA HIS A 22 15.97 13.82 23.11
C HIS A 22 16.86 12.67 23.62
N GLN A 23 16.82 11.50 22.97
CA GLN A 23 17.57 10.30 23.36
C GLN A 23 18.76 9.97 22.45
N THR A 24 18.91 10.66 21.31
CA THR A 24 19.84 10.32 20.22
C THR A 24 20.65 11.56 19.79
N PRO A 25 21.94 11.43 19.40
CA PRO A 25 22.73 12.57 18.92
C PRO A 25 22.10 13.27 17.70
N GLU A 26 22.20 14.60 17.63
CA GLU A 26 21.54 15.42 16.59
C GLU A 26 22.06 15.17 15.16
N ASP A 27 23.33 14.78 15.00
CA ASP A 27 23.95 14.58 13.68
C ASP A 27 23.35 13.39 12.91
N ASP A 28 22.85 12.37 13.62
CA ASP A 28 22.22 11.19 13.00
C ASP A 28 20.86 11.54 12.38
N LEU A 29 20.14 12.49 12.96
CA LEU A 29 18.81 12.90 12.50
C LEU A 29 18.87 13.59 11.13
N SER A 30 19.89 14.41 10.88
CA SER A 30 20.03 15.12 9.61
C SER A 30 20.26 14.16 8.43
N GLY A 31 21.05 13.10 8.65
CA GLY A 31 21.29 12.06 7.64
C GLY A 31 20.02 11.29 7.30
N ILE A 32 19.23 10.94 8.32
CA ILE A 32 17.94 10.24 8.16
C ILE A 32 16.95 11.13 7.39
N VAL A 33 16.79 12.40 7.77
CA VAL A 33 15.87 13.32 7.07
C VAL A 33 16.26 13.46 5.60
N HIS A 34 17.55 13.60 5.31
CA HIS A 34 18.01 13.68 3.92
C HIS A 34 17.65 12.43 3.12
N ALA A 35 17.90 11.24 3.68
CA ALA A 35 17.57 9.97 3.03
C ALA A 35 16.07 9.80 2.79
N VAL A 36 15.23 10.07 3.80
CA VAL A 36 13.77 9.94 3.68
C VAL A 36 13.19 10.94 2.69
N VAL A 37 13.67 12.19 2.67
CA VAL A 37 13.21 13.19 1.68
C VAL A 37 13.59 12.77 0.26
N ALA A 38 14.78 12.19 0.07
CA ALA A 38 15.19 11.67 -1.24
C ALA A 38 14.30 10.50 -1.67
N GLU A 39 14.05 9.54 -0.78
CA GLU A 39 13.15 8.40 -1.04
C GLU A 39 11.72 8.85 -1.38
N LEU A 40 11.16 9.78 -0.60
CA LEU A 40 9.85 10.36 -0.90
C LEU A 40 9.82 11.11 -2.23
N ALA A 41 10.94 11.72 -2.64
CA ALA A 41 11.04 12.38 -3.94
C ALA A 41 11.08 11.35 -5.08
N ASP A 42 11.82 10.25 -4.90
CA ASP A 42 11.88 9.14 -5.85
C ASP A 42 10.50 8.46 -6.02
N MET A 43 9.73 8.35 -4.93
CA MET A 43 8.33 7.89 -4.95
C MET A 43 7.33 8.92 -5.51
N GLY A 44 7.78 10.14 -5.86
CA GLY A 44 6.92 11.21 -6.37
C GLY A 44 5.98 11.83 -5.32
N MET A 45 6.26 11.65 -4.03
CA MET A 45 5.47 12.18 -2.91
C MET A 45 5.84 13.64 -2.61
N VAL A 46 7.09 14.01 -2.81
CA VAL A 46 7.59 15.38 -2.61
C VAL A 46 8.42 15.86 -3.79
N GLU A 47 8.37 17.16 -4.04
CA GLU A 47 9.28 17.85 -4.94
C GLU A 47 10.33 18.59 -4.11
N VAL A 48 11.58 18.48 -4.53
CA VAL A 48 12.72 19.19 -3.93
C VAL A 48 13.20 20.23 -4.92
N ASP A 49 13.05 21.51 -4.57
CA ASP A 49 13.52 22.65 -5.39
C ASP A 49 14.88 23.13 -4.84
N PRO A 50 15.99 22.87 -5.56
CA PRO A 50 17.31 23.34 -5.16
C PRO A 50 17.40 24.84 -5.41
N ARG A 51 17.34 25.64 -4.33
CA ARG A 51 17.53 27.09 -4.42
C ARG A 51 18.99 27.48 -4.31
N GLU A 52 19.35 28.60 -4.93
CA GLU A 52 20.62 29.28 -4.63
C GLU A 52 20.64 29.71 -3.15
N GLY A 53 21.53 29.11 -2.37
CA GLY A 53 21.74 29.39 -0.95
C GLY A 53 21.23 28.28 -0.02
N ASP A 54 21.94 27.13 0.00
CA ASP A 54 22.00 26.06 1.01
C ASP A 54 20.70 25.48 1.64
N VAL A 55 19.51 25.92 1.27
CA VAL A 55 18.25 25.42 1.87
C VAL A 55 17.31 24.90 0.80
N ASP A 56 17.35 23.59 0.58
CA ASP A 56 16.42 22.90 -0.33
C ASP A 56 14.98 23.04 0.18
N ARG A 57 14.09 23.55 -0.67
CA ARG A 57 12.66 23.57 -0.38
C ARG A 57 12.06 22.20 -0.66
N VAL A 58 11.16 21.78 0.21
CA VAL A 58 10.43 20.51 0.09
C VAL A 58 8.95 20.81 0.09
N ALA A 59 8.25 20.40 -0.96
CA ALA A 59 6.81 20.54 -1.08
C ALA A 59 6.17 19.18 -1.40
N ALA A 60 5.01 18.88 -0.82
CA ALA A 60 4.28 17.68 -1.19
C ALA A 60 3.67 17.85 -2.59
N THR A 61 3.77 16.83 -3.42
CA THR A 61 3.06 16.76 -4.71
C THR A 61 1.55 16.56 -4.46
N PRO A 62 0.70 16.67 -5.50
CA PRO A 62 -0.71 16.26 -5.38
C PRO A 62 -0.86 14.83 -4.87
N LEU A 63 -0.05 13.89 -5.38
CA LEU A 63 0.00 12.50 -4.94
C LEU A 63 0.38 12.39 -3.45
N GLY A 64 1.53 12.94 -3.05
CA GLY A 64 1.99 12.86 -1.66
C GLY A 64 1.04 13.57 -0.68
N SER A 65 0.38 14.64 -1.13
CA SER A 65 -0.67 15.27 -0.34
C SER A 65 -1.89 14.37 -0.17
N GLN A 66 -2.26 13.59 -1.18
CA GLN A 66 -3.41 12.70 -1.11
C GLN A 66 -3.11 11.47 -0.26
N VAL A 67 -1.97 10.81 -0.49
CA VAL A 67 -1.45 9.71 0.34
C VAL A 67 -1.44 10.08 1.81
N SER A 68 -0.88 11.25 2.16
CA SER A 68 -0.85 11.74 3.54
C SER A 68 -2.25 11.99 4.13
N LYS A 69 -3.24 12.42 3.32
CA LYS A 69 -4.63 12.63 3.79
C LYS A 69 -5.36 11.32 4.02
N GLN A 70 -5.08 10.31 3.20
CA GLN A 70 -5.66 8.97 3.35
C GLN A 70 -5.03 8.18 4.50
N TYR A 71 -3.94 8.71 5.08
CA TYR A 71 -3.24 8.11 6.22
C TYR A 71 -2.58 6.77 5.92
N VAL A 72 -2.36 6.48 4.63
CA VAL A 72 -1.61 5.30 4.16
C VAL A 72 -0.13 5.64 4.06
N THR A 73 0.71 4.61 4.12
CA THR A 73 2.15 4.74 3.89
C THR A 73 2.44 5.17 2.44
N PRO A 74 3.58 5.88 2.19
CA PRO A 74 4.04 6.18 0.83
C PRO A 74 4.09 4.94 -0.08
N GLU A 75 4.57 3.82 0.44
CA GLU A 75 4.71 2.55 -0.26
C GLU A 75 3.36 1.97 -0.68
N THR A 76 2.35 2.01 0.20
CA THR A 76 0.95 1.71 -0.16
C THR A 76 0.43 2.64 -1.24
N GLY A 77 0.71 3.95 -1.13
CA GLY A 77 0.32 4.92 -2.15
C GLY A 77 0.90 4.59 -3.53
N VAL A 78 2.19 4.26 -3.59
CA VAL A 78 2.86 3.82 -4.83
C VAL A 78 2.22 2.55 -5.37
N ARG A 79 2.07 1.52 -4.52
CA ARG A 79 1.54 0.21 -4.95
C ARG A 79 0.12 0.32 -5.50
N ILE A 80 -0.73 1.12 -4.86
CA ILE A 80 -2.10 1.37 -5.33
C ILE A 80 -2.09 2.11 -6.68
N VAL A 81 -1.29 3.17 -6.83
CA VAL A 81 -1.21 3.91 -8.10
C VAL A 81 -0.71 3.03 -9.24
N GLU A 82 0.29 2.19 -9.00
CA GLU A 82 0.78 1.21 -9.97
C GLU A 82 -0.29 0.20 -10.35
N GLY A 83 -1.01 -0.36 -9.37
CA GLY A 83 -2.10 -1.30 -9.61
C GLY A 83 -3.28 -0.68 -10.37
N LEU A 84 -3.63 0.57 -10.07
CA LEU A 84 -4.68 1.30 -10.81
C LEU A 84 -4.27 1.58 -12.27
N ARG A 85 -2.99 1.91 -12.51
CA ARG A 85 -2.45 2.07 -13.88
C ARG A 85 -2.47 0.75 -14.64
N ALA A 86 -2.03 -0.33 -14.01
CA ALA A 86 -2.10 -1.68 -14.59
C ALA A 86 -3.55 -2.06 -14.93
N THR A 87 -4.49 -1.77 -14.03
CA THR A 87 -5.93 -1.98 -14.26
C THR A 87 -6.43 -1.22 -15.50
N ALA A 88 -5.98 0.02 -15.69
CA ALA A 88 -6.36 0.84 -16.85
C ALA A 88 -5.82 0.31 -18.19
N GLU A 89 -4.80 -0.55 -18.17
CA GLU A 89 -4.20 -1.18 -19.35
C GLU A 89 -4.80 -2.55 -19.70
N MET A 90 -5.60 -3.13 -18.79
CA MET A 90 -6.26 -4.43 -18.98
C MET A 90 -7.43 -4.36 -19.97
N ASP A 91 -7.86 -5.52 -20.48
CA ASP A 91 -9.10 -5.60 -21.26
C ASP A 91 -10.29 -5.25 -20.34
N PRO A 92 -11.18 -4.31 -20.71
CA PRO A 92 -12.32 -3.93 -19.87
C PRO A 92 -13.25 -5.09 -19.49
N GLY A 93 -13.27 -6.17 -20.27
CA GLY A 93 -14.04 -7.38 -19.96
C GLY A 93 -13.43 -8.25 -18.86
N ASP A 94 -12.14 -8.05 -18.55
CA ASP A 94 -11.40 -8.80 -17.54
C ASP A 94 -11.23 -8.01 -16.21
N VAL A 95 -11.58 -6.73 -16.18
CA VAL A 95 -11.55 -5.91 -14.96
C VAL A 95 -12.77 -6.20 -14.09
N THR A 96 -12.55 -6.80 -12.92
CA THR A 96 -13.61 -7.21 -11.98
C THR A 96 -13.34 -6.69 -10.56
N GLU A 97 -14.25 -6.96 -9.62
CA GLU A 97 -14.03 -6.67 -8.19
C GLU A 97 -12.75 -7.35 -7.67
N LEU A 98 -12.42 -8.54 -8.20
CA LEU A 98 -11.21 -9.27 -7.83
C LEU A 98 -9.94 -8.50 -8.24
N THR A 99 -9.96 -7.80 -9.37
CA THR A 99 -8.84 -6.97 -9.84
C THR A 99 -8.49 -5.90 -8.81
N ILE A 100 -9.48 -5.13 -8.37
CA ILE A 100 -9.26 -4.05 -7.41
C ILE A 100 -8.92 -4.61 -6.02
N LEU A 101 -9.55 -5.72 -5.62
CA LEU A 101 -9.22 -6.41 -4.38
C LEU A 101 -7.76 -6.88 -4.37
N GLU A 102 -7.24 -7.42 -5.47
CA GLU A 102 -5.83 -7.81 -5.56
C GLU A 102 -4.89 -6.61 -5.37
N VAL A 103 -5.17 -5.48 -6.03
CA VAL A 103 -4.37 -4.25 -5.90
C VAL A 103 -4.27 -3.79 -4.44
N VAL A 104 -5.41 -3.68 -3.74
CA VAL A 104 -5.39 -3.19 -2.35
C VAL A 104 -4.91 -4.23 -1.35
N CYS A 105 -5.08 -5.53 -1.64
CA CYS A 105 -4.59 -6.60 -0.77
C CYS A 105 -3.09 -6.87 -0.89
N ASP A 106 -2.45 -6.45 -1.99
CA ASP A 106 -1.00 -6.50 -2.16
C ASP A 106 -0.29 -5.23 -1.65
N ALA A 107 -1.04 -4.24 -1.16
CA ALA A 107 -0.47 -3.04 -0.55
C ALA A 107 0.15 -3.32 0.84
N PRO A 108 1.29 -2.69 1.19
CA PRO A 108 1.96 -2.89 2.49
C PRO A 108 1.11 -2.61 3.74
N ASP A 109 0.12 -1.73 3.66
CA ASP A 109 -0.78 -1.45 4.79
C ASP A 109 -1.89 -2.52 4.97
N MET A 110 -2.00 -3.49 4.06
CA MET A 110 -2.85 -4.66 4.28
C MET A 110 -2.25 -5.55 5.39
N GLN A 111 -3.11 -6.24 6.12
CA GLN A 111 -2.64 -7.20 7.12
C GLN A 111 -2.02 -8.42 6.46
N ASP A 112 -0.82 -8.79 6.94
CA ASP A 112 -0.18 -10.04 6.58
C ASP A 112 -1.17 -11.22 6.76
N THR A 113 -1.12 -12.14 5.81
CA THR A 113 -1.73 -13.45 5.97
C THR A 113 -0.66 -14.52 5.88
N TYR A 114 -1.07 -15.76 6.11
CA TYR A 114 -0.18 -16.90 5.99
C TYR A 114 -0.74 -17.89 4.99
N LEU A 115 0.12 -18.38 4.10
CA LEU A 115 -0.22 -19.41 3.14
C LEU A 115 0.34 -20.78 3.58
N GLY A 116 -0.52 -21.61 4.17
CA GLY A 116 -0.15 -22.96 4.53
C GLY A 116 0.12 -23.84 3.29
N ASN A 117 0.98 -24.86 3.43
CA ASN A 117 1.33 -25.79 2.35
C ASN A 117 0.13 -26.40 1.62
N ARG A 118 -0.97 -26.65 2.33
CA ARG A 118 -2.21 -27.23 1.76
C ARG A 118 -3.01 -26.20 0.94
N GLU A 119 -2.95 -24.93 1.31
CA GLU A 119 -3.67 -23.84 0.65
C GLU A 119 -2.90 -23.32 -0.55
N ARG A 120 -1.57 -23.44 -0.55
CA ARG A 120 -0.69 -22.97 -1.63
C ARG A 120 -1.09 -23.49 -3.02
N ALA A 121 -1.37 -24.79 -3.14
CA ALA A 121 -1.79 -25.36 -4.40
C ALA A 121 -3.16 -24.85 -4.86
N ASP A 122 -4.08 -24.60 -3.91
CA ASP A 122 -5.40 -24.05 -4.21
C ASP A 122 -5.30 -22.57 -4.63
N MET A 123 -4.48 -21.77 -3.96
CA MET A 123 -4.25 -20.36 -4.34
C MET A 123 -3.53 -20.24 -5.66
N TYR A 124 -2.55 -21.10 -5.94
CA TYR A 124 -1.91 -21.15 -7.26
C TYR A 124 -2.92 -21.45 -8.37
N GLN A 125 -3.80 -22.43 -8.16
CA GLN A 125 -4.84 -22.78 -9.14
C GLN A 125 -5.88 -21.67 -9.29
N PHE A 126 -6.23 -21.00 -8.20
CA PHE A 126 -7.11 -19.83 -8.22
C PHE A 126 -6.48 -18.71 -9.03
N ALA A 127 -5.26 -18.30 -8.71
CA ALA A 127 -4.51 -17.28 -9.44
C ALA A 127 -4.37 -17.62 -10.93
N THR A 128 -4.09 -18.88 -11.27
CA THR A 128 -4.00 -19.33 -12.68
C THR A 128 -5.33 -19.20 -13.41
N ARG A 129 -6.45 -19.53 -12.74
CA ARG A 129 -7.79 -19.46 -13.35
C ARG A 129 -8.23 -18.02 -13.58
N HIS A 130 -7.89 -17.14 -12.65
CA HIS A 130 -8.25 -15.73 -12.66
C HIS A 130 -7.13 -14.84 -13.22
N ALA A 131 -6.13 -15.42 -13.91
CA ALA A 131 -4.92 -14.69 -14.31
C ALA A 131 -5.21 -13.46 -15.21
N ALA A 132 -6.31 -13.48 -15.96
CA ALA A 132 -6.73 -12.33 -16.77
C ALA A 132 -7.30 -11.19 -15.92
N GLU A 133 -7.84 -11.50 -14.73
CA GLU A 133 -8.46 -10.54 -13.82
C GLU A 133 -7.48 -9.94 -12.79
N LEU A 134 -6.24 -10.42 -12.72
CA LEU A 134 -5.24 -9.95 -11.75
C LEU A 134 -4.28 -8.96 -12.40
N THR A 135 -3.89 -7.90 -11.67
CA THR A 135 -2.96 -6.89 -12.22
C THR A 135 -1.52 -7.37 -12.24
N THR A 136 -1.16 -8.29 -11.34
CA THR A 136 0.18 -8.88 -11.24
C THR A 136 0.23 -10.22 -11.97
N ALA A 137 1.07 -10.35 -13.00
CA ALA A 137 1.27 -11.64 -13.64
C ALA A 137 2.14 -12.58 -12.78
N MET A 138 1.82 -13.88 -12.78
CA MET A 138 2.49 -14.90 -11.95
C MET A 138 4.02 -14.98 -12.16
N GLY A 139 4.53 -14.55 -13.32
CA GLY A 139 5.96 -14.57 -13.66
C GLY A 139 6.69 -13.26 -13.41
N GLU A 140 5.99 -12.21 -12.97
CA GLU A 140 6.54 -10.85 -12.81
C GLU A 140 6.85 -10.50 -11.36
N THR A 141 6.34 -11.27 -10.39
CA THR A 141 6.59 -11.03 -8.97
C THR A 141 7.85 -11.76 -8.47
N ASP A 142 8.81 -11.00 -7.95
CA ASP A 142 10.02 -11.53 -7.31
C ASP A 142 9.72 -12.18 -5.94
N GLU A 143 8.55 -11.87 -5.35
CA GLU A 143 8.10 -12.38 -4.05
C GLU A 143 6.80 -13.19 -4.20
N PHE A 144 6.87 -14.22 -5.03
CA PHE A 144 5.71 -15.02 -5.43
C PHE A 144 4.87 -15.59 -4.26
N GLU A 145 5.49 -16.02 -3.16
CA GLU A 145 4.74 -16.52 -2.00
C GLU A 145 3.94 -15.42 -1.30
N ARG A 146 4.52 -14.22 -1.12
CA ARG A 146 3.83 -13.06 -0.56
C ARG A 146 2.69 -12.61 -1.47
N TRP A 147 2.91 -12.59 -2.78
CA TRP A 147 1.84 -12.27 -3.72
C TRP A 147 0.68 -13.27 -3.64
N LEU A 148 0.94 -14.58 -3.52
CA LEU A 148 -0.13 -15.57 -3.30
C LEU A 148 -0.86 -15.39 -1.96
N GLU A 149 -0.20 -14.86 -0.94
CA GLU A 149 -0.84 -14.45 0.32
C GLU A 149 -1.81 -13.29 0.11
N SER A 150 -1.43 -12.29 -0.68
CA SER A 150 -2.32 -11.19 -1.08
C SER A 150 -3.49 -11.69 -1.92
N VAL A 151 -3.27 -12.61 -2.87
CA VAL A 151 -4.35 -13.27 -3.63
C VAL A 151 -5.29 -14.07 -2.72
N LYS A 152 -4.77 -14.75 -1.69
CA LYS A 152 -5.61 -15.41 -0.68
C LYS A 152 -6.52 -14.41 0.01
N THR A 153 -5.99 -13.26 0.44
CA THR A 153 -6.77 -12.20 1.10
C THR A 153 -7.82 -11.62 0.16
N ALA A 154 -7.46 -11.31 -1.08
CA ALA A 154 -8.39 -10.82 -2.10
C ALA A 154 -9.53 -11.82 -2.36
N ARG A 155 -9.21 -13.12 -2.45
CA ARG A 155 -10.21 -14.17 -2.62
C ARG A 155 -11.16 -14.30 -1.44
N ILE A 156 -10.66 -14.23 -0.20
CA ILE A 156 -11.51 -14.27 1.00
C ILE A 156 -12.54 -13.14 0.96
N LEU A 157 -12.07 -11.93 0.64
CA LEU A 157 -12.91 -10.74 0.57
C LEU A 157 -13.90 -10.80 -0.59
N TYR A 158 -13.48 -11.34 -1.74
CA TYR A 158 -14.36 -11.57 -2.88
C TYR A 158 -15.47 -12.60 -2.56
N GLU A 159 -15.13 -13.73 -1.94
CA GLU A 159 -16.14 -14.72 -1.52
C GLU A 159 -17.07 -14.15 -0.44
N TRP A 160 -16.58 -13.26 0.43
CA TRP A 160 -17.39 -12.51 1.40
C TRP A 160 -18.39 -11.57 0.71
N THR A 161 -17.95 -10.79 -0.28
CA THR A 161 -18.83 -9.88 -1.04
C THR A 161 -19.90 -10.63 -1.84
N GLU A 162 -19.60 -11.86 -2.26
CA GLU A 162 -20.54 -12.78 -2.92
C GLU A 162 -21.51 -13.48 -1.94
N GLY A 163 -21.42 -13.17 -0.64
CA GLY A 163 -22.39 -13.60 0.38
C GLY A 163 -22.02 -14.89 1.11
N ALA A 164 -20.77 -15.34 1.07
CA ALA A 164 -20.31 -16.42 1.93
C ALA A 164 -20.41 -16.02 3.42
N ASP A 165 -20.88 -16.93 4.27
CA ASP A 165 -20.96 -16.67 5.71
C ASP A 165 -19.59 -16.77 6.41
N VAL A 166 -19.50 -16.16 7.59
CA VAL A 166 -18.27 -16.11 8.40
C VAL A 166 -17.75 -17.51 8.71
N GLU A 167 -18.62 -18.45 9.06
CA GLU A 167 -18.24 -19.82 9.44
C GLU A 167 -17.57 -20.53 8.26
N THR A 168 -18.15 -20.42 7.06
CA THR A 168 -17.61 -21.00 5.82
C THR A 168 -16.21 -20.45 5.53
N LEU A 169 -16.01 -19.14 5.62
CA LEU A 169 -14.71 -18.53 5.33
C LEU A 169 -13.65 -18.87 6.39
N VAL A 170 -14.02 -18.82 7.66
CA VAL A 170 -13.16 -19.19 8.81
C VAL A 170 -12.67 -20.63 8.68
N GLU A 171 -13.58 -21.57 8.38
CA GLU A 171 -13.21 -22.98 8.21
C GLU A 171 -12.35 -23.21 6.96
N ARG A 172 -12.75 -22.63 5.81
CA ARG A 172 -12.07 -22.83 4.53
C ARG A 172 -10.64 -22.30 4.54
N TYR A 173 -10.45 -21.09 5.04
CA TYR A 173 -9.17 -20.37 4.99
C TYR A 173 -8.36 -20.45 6.29
N ARG A 174 -8.90 -21.15 7.30
CA ARG A 174 -8.25 -21.38 8.61
C ARG A 174 -7.82 -20.07 9.28
N ILE A 175 -8.68 -19.07 9.18
CA ILE A 175 -8.53 -17.77 9.85
C ILE A 175 -9.48 -17.72 11.05
N GLY A 176 -9.25 -16.81 11.99
CA GLY A 176 -10.23 -16.51 13.04
C GLY A 176 -11.40 -15.64 12.53
N PRO A 177 -12.53 -15.56 13.25
CA PRO A 177 -13.59 -14.62 12.92
C PRO A 177 -13.11 -13.15 13.02
N GLY A 178 -12.28 -12.83 14.03
CA GLY A 178 -11.69 -11.48 14.16
C GLY A 178 -10.66 -11.15 13.08
N ASP A 179 -10.03 -12.17 12.49
CA ASP A 179 -9.13 -12.01 11.34
C ASP A 179 -9.92 -11.59 10.09
N LEU A 180 -11.14 -12.10 9.91
CA LEU A 180 -12.02 -11.68 8.81
C LEU A 180 -12.53 -10.26 9.03
N GLU A 181 -13.04 -9.96 10.23
CA GLU A 181 -13.52 -8.61 10.60
C GLU A 181 -12.43 -7.55 10.36
N SER A 182 -11.21 -7.80 10.85
CA SER A 182 -10.08 -6.89 10.67
C SER A 182 -9.72 -6.68 9.19
N ARG A 183 -9.84 -7.71 8.35
CA ARG A 183 -9.58 -7.63 6.90
C ARG A 183 -10.65 -6.82 6.19
N VAL A 184 -11.92 -6.99 6.57
CA VAL A 184 -13.03 -6.21 6.01
C VAL A 184 -12.84 -4.73 6.34
N GLU A 185 -12.60 -4.37 7.60
CA GLU A 185 -12.34 -2.97 7.97
C GLU A 185 -11.11 -2.40 7.24
N ARG A 186 -10.05 -3.21 7.10
CA ARG A 186 -8.82 -2.78 6.43
C ARG A 186 -9.04 -2.54 4.94
N VAL A 187 -9.75 -3.45 4.26
CA VAL A 187 -9.99 -3.30 2.82
C VAL A 187 -10.93 -2.14 2.54
N GLU A 188 -11.93 -1.88 3.39
CA GLU A 188 -12.82 -0.72 3.24
C GLU A 188 -12.03 0.59 3.27
N TRP A 189 -11.10 0.73 4.20
CA TRP A 189 -10.22 1.91 4.26
C TRP A 189 -9.29 2.01 3.04
N LEU A 190 -8.65 0.92 2.63
CA LEU A 190 -7.74 0.92 1.47
C LEU A 190 -8.45 1.15 0.14
N LEU A 191 -9.68 0.65 -0.02
CA LEU A 191 -10.53 0.96 -1.16
C LEU A 191 -10.89 2.44 -1.20
N GLY A 192 -11.19 3.05 -0.04
CA GLY A 192 -11.39 4.49 0.06
C GLY A 192 -10.13 5.28 -0.32
N ALA A 193 -8.94 4.80 0.07
CA ALA A 193 -7.68 5.40 -0.35
C ALA A 193 -7.44 5.26 -1.85
N ALA A 194 -7.75 4.09 -2.43
CA ALA A 194 -7.62 3.83 -3.86
C ALA A 194 -8.57 4.71 -4.70
N ASP A 195 -9.82 4.84 -4.29
CA ASP A 195 -10.81 5.75 -4.92
C ASP A 195 -10.29 7.19 -4.92
N ALA A 196 -9.80 7.66 -3.77
CA ALA A 196 -9.25 9.00 -3.63
C ALA A 196 -7.97 9.25 -4.46
N LEU A 197 -7.20 8.19 -4.78
CA LEU A 197 -6.00 8.26 -5.61
C LEU A 197 -6.32 8.14 -7.10
N ALA A 198 -7.41 7.47 -7.48
CA ALA A 198 -7.85 7.33 -8.86
C ALA A 198 -8.29 8.68 -9.49
N ASP A 199 -8.66 9.65 -8.65
CA ASP A 199 -9.07 11.00 -9.06
C ASP A 199 -7.91 11.97 -9.39
N LEU A 200 -6.64 11.53 -9.23
CA LEU A 200 -5.44 12.34 -9.46
C LEU A 200 -4.96 12.29 -10.93
#